data_AF-A0A093Z9M6-F1
#
_entry.id   AF-A0A093Z9M6-F1
#
_cell.length_a   1.000
_cell.length_b   1.000
_cell.length_c   1.000
_cell.angle_alpha   90.00
_cell.angle_beta   90.00
_cell.angle_gamma   90.00
#
_symmetry.space_group_name_H-M   'P 1'
#
loop_
_entity.id
_entity.type
_entity.pdbx_description
1 polymer ?
#
loop_
_entity_poly.entity_id
_entity_poly.type
_entity_poly.pdbx_seq_one_letter_code
_entity_poly.pdbx_strand_id
1 'polypeptide(L)'
;MQAVIRRTVLAERQAARRLVKRRIKNHHEEMKTRREHERFAQKNLTGDIKTARAARREDYDLGPLAPRRDVGLKKDTYGTIHSHRLHGQKLTMEERLAVNPSGGRYANIVAGDRVVVLEGADKGRIGKVQSFDKEKQQITVEGLNMVDIAVPKWMMTAPESDNRPVRSVEKPLSIAS
;
A
#
# COMPACT_ATOMS: atom_id res chain seq x y z
N MET A 1 27.94 39.57 -32.36
CA MET A 1 27.80 38.87 -31.04
C MET A 1 26.34 38.63 -30.64
N GLN A 2 25.43 39.61 -30.77
CA GLN A 2 24.01 39.46 -30.40
C GLN A 2 23.24 38.32 -31.10
N ALA A 3 23.57 38.00 -32.37
CA ALA A 3 22.90 36.93 -33.12
C ALA A 3 23.20 35.53 -32.56
N VAL A 4 24.39 35.33 -31.99
CA VAL A 4 24.80 34.05 -31.39
C VAL A 4 24.03 33.81 -30.09
N ILE A 5 23.90 34.84 -29.25
CA ILE A 5 23.10 34.81 -28.02
C ILE A 5 21.62 34.53 -28.32
N ARG A 6 21.06 35.12 -29.39
CA ARG A 6 19.67 34.82 -29.78
C ARG A 6 19.49 33.36 -30.21
N ARG A 7 20.46 32.78 -30.93
CA ARG A 7 20.42 31.37 -31.34
C ARG A 7 20.46 30.42 -30.15
N THR A 8 21.31 30.67 -29.16
CA THR A 8 21.39 29.84 -27.95
C THR A 8 20.09 29.93 -27.14
N VAL A 9 19.55 31.13 -26.93
CA VAL A 9 18.27 31.34 -26.21
C VAL A 9 17.10 30.66 -26.93
N LEU A 10 17.07 30.69 -28.27
CA LEU A 10 16.01 30.00 -29.04
C LEU A 10 16.12 28.48 -28.92
N ALA A 11 17.33 27.93 -28.99
CA ALA A 11 17.57 26.50 -28.80
C ALA A 11 17.19 26.04 -27.38
N GLU A 12 17.56 26.81 -26.35
CA GLU A 12 17.18 26.56 -24.96
C GLU A 12 15.66 26.57 -24.77
N ARG A 13 14.96 27.56 -25.33
CA ARG A 13 13.49 27.62 -25.28
C ARG A 13 12.84 26.44 -26.00
N GLN A 14 13.40 26.00 -27.14
CA GLN A 14 12.89 24.85 -27.87
C GLN A 14 13.09 23.55 -27.08
N ALA A 15 14.26 23.36 -26.47
CA ALA A 15 14.55 22.24 -25.58
C ALA A 15 13.62 22.25 -24.36
N ALA A 16 13.44 23.40 -23.71
CA ALA A 16 12.53 23.58 -22.57
C ALA A 16 11.08 23.22 -22.95
N ARG A 17 10.59 23.68 -24.11
CA ARG A 17 9.24 23.32 -24.60
C ARG A 17 9.07 21.83 -24.83
N ARG A 18 10.07 21.17 -25.43
CA ARG A 18 10.05 19.71 -25.65
C ARG A 18 10.06 18.96 -24.32
N LEU A 19 10.87 19.41 -23.36
CA LEU A 19 10.94 18.84 -22.02
C LEU A 19 9.62 18.97 -21.27
N VAL A 20 8.96 20.13 -21.33
CA VAL A 20 7.64 20.34 -20.73
C VAL A 20 6.60 19.39 -21.33
N LYS A 21 6.54 19.27 -22.66
CA LYS A 21 5.62 18.33 -23.34
C LYS A 21 5.86 16.88 -22.91
N ARG A 22 7.14 16.47 -22.84
CA ARG A 22 7.51 15.13 -22.36
C ARG A 22 7.10 14.92 -20.90
N ARG A 23 7.34 15.89 -20.03
CA ARG A 23 6.96 15.83 -18.61
C ARG A 23 5.44 15.69 -18.44
N ILE A 24 4.65 16.44 -19.19
CA ILE A 24 3.18 16.33 -19.17
C ILE A 24 2.72 14.94 -19.62
N LYS A 25 3.29 14.41 -20.71
CA LYS A 25 2.97 13.06 -21.19
C LYS A 25 3.30 12.00 -20.14
N ASN A 26 4.52 12.02 -19.61
CA ASN A 26 4.97 11.08 -18.58
C ASN A 26 4.08 11.17 -17.33
N HIS A 27 3.74 12.39 -16.90
CA HIS A 27 2.85 12.58 -15.75
C HIS A 27 1.45 11.99 -16.00
N HIS A 28 0.89 12.17 -17.20
CA HIS A 28 -0.40 11.57 -17.54
C HIS A 28 -0.35 10.03 -17.51
N GLU A 29 0.72 9.44 -18.05
CA GLU A 29 0.93 7.98 -18.00
C GLU A 29 1.06 7.49 -16.56
N GLU A 30 1.84 8.17 -15.73
CA GLU A 30 1.98 7.86 -14.30
C GLU A 30 0.62 7.94 -13.58
N MET A 31 -0.15 9.01 -13.79
CA MET A 31 -1.48 9.16 -13.19
C MET A 31 -2.48 8.11 -13.69
N LYS A 32 -2.35 7.63 -14.93
CA LYS A 32 -3.16 6.52 -15.45
C LYS A 32 -2.81 5.23 -14.71
N THR A 33 -1.53 4.86 -14.65
CA THR A 33 -1.09 3.65 -13.93
C THR A 33 -1.49 3.68 -12.46
N ARG A 34 -1.33 4.82 -11.78
CA ARG A 34 -1.73 5.00 -10.39
C ARG A 34 -3.22 4.71 -10.17
N ARG A 35 -4.09 5.28 -11.02
CA ARG A 35 -5.54 5.04 -10.96
C ARG A 35 -5.91 3.58 -11.19
N GLU A 36 -5.19 2.87 -12.06
CA GLU A 36 -5.41 1.44 -12.30
C GLU A 36 -5.05 0.61 -11.05
N HIS A 37 -3.91 0.90 -10.42
CA HIS A 37 -3.52 0.27 -9.15
C HIS A 37 -4.51 0.60 -8.01
N GLU A 38 -5.00 1.85 -7.94
CA GLU A 38 -6.04 2.28 -7.00
C GLU A 38 -7.33 1.48 -7.16
N ARG A 39 -7.84 1.39 -8.39
CA ARG A 39 -9.06 0.64 -8.70
C ARG A 39 -8.91 -0.84 -8.36
N PHE A 40 -7.76 -1.44 -8.66
CA PHE A 40 -7.48 -2.84 -8.33
C PHE A 40 -7.51 -3.07 -6.82
N ALA A 41 -6.80 -2.24 -6.05
CA ALA A 41 -6.76 -2.34 -4.59
C ALA A 41 -8.16 -2.15 -3.97
N GLN A 42 -8.91 -1.13 -4.44
CA GLN A 42 -10.27 -0.83 -3.98
C GLN A 42 -11.24 -1.96 -4.29
N LYS A 43 -11.13 -2.58 -5.48
CA LYS A 43 -11.97 -3.71 -5.89
C LYS A 43 -11.74 -4.92 -4.98
N ASN A 44 -10.48 -5.25 -4.68
CA ASN A 44 -10.15 -6.34 -3.77
C ASN A 44 -10.69 -6.06 -2.36
N LEU A 45 -10.40 -4.87 -1.81
CA LEU A 45 -10.91 -4.44 -0.49
C LEU A 45 -12.44 -4.56 -0.40
N THR A 46 -13.14 -4.03 -1.39
CA THR A 46 -14.61 -4.04 -1.40
C THR A 46 -15.15 -5.46 -1.59
N GLY A 47 -14.49 -6.29 -2.38
CA GLY A 47 -14.80 -7.71 -2.55
C GLY A 47 -14.69 -8.47 -1.23
N ASP A 48 -13.60 -8.28 -0.49
CA ASP A 48 -13.38 -8.89 0.83
C ASP A 48 -14.47 -8.47 1.83
N ILE A 49 -14.82 -7.17 1.85
CA ILE A 49 -15.89 -6.66 2.73
C ILE A 49 -17.25 -7.27 2.37
N LYS A 50 -17.58 -7.36 1.08
CA LYS A 50 -18.85 -7.94 0.61
C LYS A 50 -18.94 -9.43 0.95
N THR A 51 -17.87 -10.17 0.70
CA THR A 51 -17.81 -11.61 1.01
C THR A 51 -17.90 -11.87 2.51
N ALA A 52 -17.23 -11.06 3.34
CA ALA A 52 -17.33 -11.16 4.80
C ALA A 52 -18.76 -10.87 5.31
N ARG A 53 -19.46 -9.90 4.70
CA ARG A 53 -20.87 -9.61 5.06
C ARG A 53 -21.81 -10.76 4.69
N ALA A 54 -21.64 -11.35 3.51
CA ALA A 54 -22.43 -12.50 3.09
C ALA A 54 -22.18 -13.71 3.99
N ALA A 55 -20.91 -14.01 4.27
CA ALA A 55 -20.52 -15.11 5.16
C ALA A 55 -21.13 -14.95 6.56
N ARG A 56 -21.09 -13.75 7.13
CA ARG A 56 -21.70 -13.48 8.44
C ARG A 56 -23.21 -13.74 8.46
N ARG A 57 -23.91 -13.40 7.36
CA ARG A 57 -25.35 -13.68 7.25
C ARG A 57 -25.61 -15.18 7.13
N GLU A 58 -24.87 -15.88 6.26
CA GLU A 58 -24.98 -17.33 6.11
C GLU A 58 -24.73 -18.08 7.43
N ASP A 59 -23.73 -17.66 8.20
CA ASP A 59 -23.40 -18.28 9.48
C ASP A 59 -24.51 -18.08 10.51
N TYR A 60 -25.17 -16.92 10.49
CA TYR A 60 -26.31 -16.64 11.34
C TYR A 60 -27.54 -17.47 10.96
N ASP A 61 -27.83 -17.59 9.66
CA ASP A 61 -29.02 -18.29 9.16
C ASP A 61 -28.88 -19.82 9.25
N LEU A 62 -27.69 -20.36 8.99
CA LEU A 62 -27.44 -21.82 8.95
C LEU A 62 -27.02 -22.40 10.30
N GLY A 63 -26.50 -21.59 11.22
CA GLY A 63 -26.07 -22.01 12.55
C GLY A 63 -25.15 -23.25 12.52
N PRO A 64 -25.61 -24.44 12.98
CA PRO A 64 -24.80 -25.65 12.96
C PRO A 64 -24.49 -26.21 11.56
N LEU A 65 -25.24 -25.78 10.53
CA LEU A 65 -25.03 -26.16 9.13
C LEU A 65 -24.14 -25.18 8.37
N ALA A 66 -23.49 -24.24 9.06
CA ALA A 66 -22.61 -23.27 8.43
C ALA A 66 -21.48 -23.98 7.65
N PRO A 67 -21.24 -23.58 6.38
CA PRO A 67 -20.25 -24.25 5.54
C PRO A 67 -18.84 -24.00 6.07
N ARG A 68 -18.00 -25.04 6.09
CA ARG A 68 -16.56 -24.88 6.33
C ARG A 68 -15.96 -24.17 5.10
N ARG A 69 -15.41 -22.97 5.29
CA ARG A 69 -14.83 -22.16 4.19
C ARG A 69 -13.34 -22.44 3.96
N ASP A 70 -12.71 -23.11 4.92
CA ASP A 70 -11.29 -23.51 4.91
C ASP A 70 -11.10 -24.85 4.19
N VAL A 71 -11.84 -25.10 3.12
CA VAL A 71 -11.77 -26.37 2.36
C VAL A 71 -11.68 -26.12 0.86
N GLY A 72 -11.32 -27.17 0.11
CA GLY A 72 -11.18 -27.10 -1.35
C GLY A 72 -10.06 -26.14 -1.77
N LEU A 73 -10.37 -25.25 -2.71
CA LEU A 73 -9.39 -24.31 -3.28
C LEU A 73 -8.86 -23.29 -2.27
N LYS A 74 -9.60 -23.03 -1.17
CA LYS A 74 -9.25 -22.05 -0.15
C LYS A 74 -8.72 -22.66 1.14
N LYS A 75 -8.43 -23.96 1.14
CA LYS A 75 -8.02 -24.71 2.35
C LYS A 75 -6.93 -23.99 3.13
N ASP A 76 -5.86 -23.59 2.43
CA ASP A 76 -4.72 -22.96 3.08
C ASP A 76 -4.80 -21.43 3.05
N THR A 77 -5.64 -20.84 2.19
CA THR A 77 -5.61 -19.39 1.92
C THR A 77 -6.81 -18.63 2.47
N TYR A 78 -7.78 -19.29 3.10
CA TYR A 78 -8.94 -18.60 3.67
C TYR A 78 -8.49 -17.62 4.76
N GLY A 79 -9.13 -16.45 4.83
CA GLY A 79 -8.76 -15.39 5.78
C GLY A 79 -7.49 -14.60 5.42
N THR A 80 -6.75 -14.98 4.38
CA THR A 80 -5.54 -14.26 3.97
C THR A 80 -5.84 -13.01 3.15
N ILE A 81 -4.92 -12.05 3.17
CA ILE A 81 -4.93 -10.89 2.28
C ILE A 81 -4.07 -11.13 1.04
N HIS A 82 -4.42 -10.46 -0.05
CA HIS A 82 -3.59 -10.43 -1.25
C HIS A 82 -2.29 -9.63 -1.00
N SER A 83 -1.16 -10.12 -1.48
CA SER A 83 0.18 -9.52 -1.27
C SER A 83 0.27 -8.03 -1.66
N HIS A 84 -0.37 -7.64 -2.77
CA HIS A 84 -0.46 -6.24 -3.21
C HIS A 84 -1.09 -5.28 -2.17
N ARG A 85 -1.79 -5.79 -1.16
CA ARG A 85 -2.40 -4.98 -0.09
C ARG A 85 -1.41 -4.60 1.02
N LEU A 86 -0.27 -5.29 1.11
CA LEU A 86 0.82 -4.87 2.00
C LEU A 86 1.45 -3.57 1.54
N HIS A 87 1.69 -3.48 0.23
CA HIS A 87 2.33 -2.34 -0.34
C HIS A 87 1.29 -1.23 -0.46
N GLY A 88 1.37 -0.27 0.45
CA GLY A 88 0.64 0.98 0.31
C GLY A 88 0.95 1.66 -1.03
N GLN A 89 0.03 2.52 -1.45
CA GLN A 89 0.22 3.33 -2.64
C GLN A 89 1.11 4.53 -2.34
N LYS A 90 1.78 5.03 -3.37
CA LYS A 90 2.52 6.28 -3.27
C LYS A 90 1.52 7.43 -3.19
N LEU A 91 1.60 8.20 -2.11
CA LEU A 91 0.77 9.38 -1.92
C LEU A 91 1.33 10.55 -2.74
N THR A 92 0.43 11.38 -3.23
CA THR A 92 0.75 12.71 -3.77
C THR A 92 1.25 13.65 -2.68
N MET A 93 1.89 14.74 -3.07
CA MET A 93 2.38 15.74 -2.11
C MET A 93 1.25 16.32 -1.24
N GLU A 94 0.08 16.55 -1.81
CA GLU A 94 -1.09 17.07 -1.09
C GLU A 94 -1.62 16.06 -0.07
N GLU A 95 -1.75 14.79 -0.46
CA GLU A 95 -2.18 13.71 0.44
C GLU A 95 -1.17 13.49 1.57
N ARG A 96 0.14 13.60 1.30
CA ARG A 96 1.17 13.51 2.34
C ARG A 96 1.04 14.61 3.38
N LEU A 97 0.76 15.84 2.96
CA LEU A 97 0.55 16.97 3.86
C LEU A 97 -0.70 16.77 4.74
N ALA A 98 -1.77 16.22 4.16
CA ALA A 98 -3.02 15.96 4.88
C ALA A 98 -2.88 14.82 5.91
N VAL A 99 -2.10 13.79 5.59
CA VAL A 99 -1.89 12.62 6.47
C VAL A 99 -0.86 12.91 7.57
N ASN A 100 0.10 13.79 7.32
CA ASN A 100 1.14 14.09 8.30
C ASN A 100 0.58 14.93 9.46
N PRO A 101 0.58 14.41 10.71
CA PRO A 101 0.05 15.14 11.86
C PRO A 101 0.80 16.45 12.16
N SER A 102 2.06 16.57 11.72
CA SER A 102 2.84 17.81 11.89
C SER A 102 2.49 18.90 10.86
N GLY A 103 1.67 18.59 9.84
CA GLY A 103 1.35 19.52 8.75
C GLY A 103 2.54 19.89 7.85
N GLY A 104 3.73 19.33 8.11
CA GLY A 104 4.96 19.62 7.38
C GLY A 104 5.18 18.70 6.17
N ARG A 105 6.17 19.06 5.34
CA ARG A 105 6.67 18.18 4.26
C ARG A 105 7.34 16.91 4.79
N TYR A 106 7.83 16.94 6.03
CA TYR A 106 8.55 15.86 6.67
C TYR A 106 7.80 15.37 7.91
N ALA A 107 7.78 14.06 8.11
CA ALA A 107 7.29 13.47 9.35
C ALA A 107 8.37 13.51 10.42
N ASN A 108 7.96 13.69 11.67
CA ASN A 108 8.86 13.76 12.84
C ASN A 108 9.08 12.40 13.53
N ILE A 109 8.72 11.30 12.88
CA ILE A 109 8.85 9.95 13.44
C ILE A 109 10.05 9.25 12.81
N VAL A 110 10.86 8.61 13.65
CA VAL A 110 12.09 7.92 13.25
C VAL A 110 12.02 6.45 13.70
N ALA A 111 12.80 5.59 13.04
CA ALA A 111 12.98 4.22 13.49
C ALA A 111 13.55 4.18 14.91
N GLY A 112 12.98 3.33 15.75
CA GLY A 112 13.30 3.22 17.18
C GLY A 112 12.34 3.96 18.12
N ASP A 113 11.54 4.90 17.60
CA ASP A 113 10.54 5.61 18.41
C ASP A 113 9.44 4.65 18.89
N ARG A 114 8.92 4.93 20.08
CA ARG A 114 7.77 4.20 20.64
C ARG A 114 6.49 4.91 20.23
N VAL A 115 5.62 4.21 19.52
CA VAL A 115 4.35 4.72 19.02
C VAL A 115 3.19 3.91 19.55
N VAL A 116 2.03 4.55 19.67
CA VAL A 116 0.77 3.90 20.02
C VAL A 116 -0.12 3.88 18.79
N VAL A 117 -0.78 2.74 18.55
CA VAL A 117 -1.76 2.61 17.48
C VAL A 117 -3.11 3.14 17.98
N LEU A 118 -3.71 4.08 17.26
CA LEU A 118 -4.98 4.72 17.61
C LEU A 118 -6.17 4.09 16.87
N GLU A 119 -5.92 3.50 15.69
CA GLU A 119 -6.95 2.91 14.82
C GLU A 119 -6.64 1.47 14.38
N GLY A 120 -7.68 0.72 14.02
CA GLY A 120 -7.55 -0.66 13.52
C GLY A 120 -7.63 -1.73 14.61
N ALA A 121 -7.17 -2.94 14.28
CA ALA A 121 -7.33 -4.12 15.13
C ALA A 121 -6.47 -4.06 16.40
N ASP A 122 -5.26 -3.50 16.30
CA ASP A 122 -4.29 -3.40 17.39
C ASP A 122 -4.38 -2.06 18.15
N LYS A 123 -5.55 -1.42 18.16
CA LYS A 123 -5.78 -0.15 18.84
C LYS A 123 -5.39 -0.21 20.32
N GLY A 124 -4.64 0.80 20.77
CA GLY A 124 -4.16 0.95 22.14
C GLY A 124 -2.85 0.19 22.43
N ARG A 125 -2.32 -0.58 21.48
CA ARG A 125 -1.02 -1.26 21.65
C ARG A 125 0.13 -0.30 21.35
N ILE A 126 1.19 -0.46 22.11
CA ILE A 126 2.42 0.31 21.99
C ILE A 126 3.49 -0.58 21.38
N GLY A 127 4.16 -0.09 20.34
CA GLY A 127 5.24 -0.80 19.66
C GLY A 127 6.42 0.12 19.35
N LYS A 128 7.50 -0.48 18.83
CA LYS A 128 8.67 0.26 18.34
C LYS A 128 8.62 0.34 16.83
N VAL A 129 8.90 1.53 16.28
CA VAL A 129 8.98 1.72 14.83
C VAL A 129 10.20 1.00 14.29
N GLN A 130 10.00 0.06 13.36
CA GLN A 130 11.08 -0.64 12.67
C GLN A 130 11.57 0.16 11.45
N SER A 131 10.63 0.62 10.62
CA SER A 131 10.94 1.37 9.41
C SER A 131 9.86 2.41 9.09
N PHE A 132 10.28 3.48 8.42
CA PHE A 132 9.40 4.56 7.96
C PHE A 132 9.57 4.79 6.46
N ASP A 133 8.48 4.64 5.71
CA ASP A 133 8.41 4.93 4.28
C ASP A 133 7.93 6.37 4.06
N LYS A 134 8.86 7.23 3.63
CA LYS A 134 8.63 8.66 3.38
C LYS A 134 7.68 8.92 2.20
N GLU A 135 7.67 8.05 1.19
CA GLU A 135 6.85 8.27 -0.02
C GLU A 135 5.37 7.97 0.23
N LYS A 136 5.11 7.02 1.12
CA LYS A 136 3.76 6.56 1.46
C LYS A 136 3.26 7.12 2.78
N GLN A 137 4.13 7.73 3.58
CA GLN A 137 3.85 8.16 4.95
C GLN A 137 3.32 6.99 5.79
N GLN A 138 4.02 5.86 5.67
CA GLN A 138 3.67 4.62 6.38
C GLN A 138 4.77 4.18 7.32
N ILE A 139 4.37 3.57 8.42
CA ILE A 139 5.23 3.11 9.50
C ILE A 139 5.02 1.61 9.64
N THR A 140 6.12 0.85 9.63
CA THR A 140 6.10 -0.55 10.06
C THR A 140 6.51 -0.61 11.52
N VAL A 141 5.65 -1.21 12.34
CA VAL A 141 5.85 -1.33 13.79
C VAL A 141 6.05 -2.80 14.13
N GLU A 142 7.09 -3.07 14.91
CA GLU A 142 7.51 -4.43 15.26
C GLU A 142 6.37 -5.20 15.97
N GLY A 143 6.02 -6.36 15.41
CA GLY A 143 5.02 -7.28 15.97
C GLY A 143 3.59 -6.75 16.02
N LEU A 144 3.29 -5.61 15.39
CA LEU A 144 1.95 -5.02 15.35
C LEU A 144 1.38 -5.06 13.93
N ASN A 145 0.04 -5.07 13.84
CA ASN A 145 -0.71 -5.14 12.60
C ASN A 145 -0.30 -6.34 11.74
N MET A 146 -0.12 -7.49 12.39
CA MET A 146 0.23 -8.75 11.75
C MET A 146 -0.93 -9.23 10.88
N VAL A 147 -0.63 -9.55 9.63
CA VAL A 147 -1.61 -10.05 8.67
C VAL A 147 -1.08 -11.28 7.95
N ASP A 148 -1.99 -12.20 7.67
CA ASP A 148 -1.69 -13.43 6.94
C ASP A 148 -1.83 -13.21 5.44
N ILE A 149 -0.83 -13.64 4.67
CA ILE A 149 -0.75 -13.39 3.23
C ILE A 149 -0.60 -14.68 2.49
N ALA A 150 -1.42 -14.84 1.44
CA ALA A 150 -1.22 -15.89 0.46
C ALA A 150 -0.01 -15.57 -0.42
N VAL A 151 1.04 -16.36 -0.29
CA VAL A 151 2.25 -16.24 -1.10
C VAL A 151 2.00 -16.88 -2.46
N PRO A 152 2.25 -16.18 -3.58
CA PRO A 152 2.11 -16.77 -4.90
C PRO A 152 3.10 -17.92 -5.11
N LYS A 153 2.67 -18.99 -5.79
CA LYS A 153 3.48 -20.19 -6.05
C LYS A 153 4.85 -19.92 -6.65
N TRP A 154 4.96 -18.92 -7.53
CA TRP A 154 6.23 -18.56 -8.18
C TRP A 154 7.28 -17.99 -7.21
N MET A 155 6.86 -17.43 -6.07
CA MET A 155 7.76 -16.90 -5.04
C MET A 155 8.24 -18.00 -4.07
N MET A 156 7.56 -19.15 -4.04
CA MET A 156 7.85 -20.27 -3.13
C MET A 156 8.98 -21.18 -3.64
N THR A 157 9.29 -21.13 -4.94
CA THR A 157 10.29 -22.00 -5.60
C THR A 157 11.75 -21.67 -5.28
N ALA A 158 12.02 -20.63 -4.49
CA ALA A 158 13.39 -20.27 -4.11
C ALA A 158 13.91 -21.22 -3.00
N PRO A 159 15.11 -21.82 -3.16
CA PRO A 159 15.61 -22.90 -2.31
C PRO A 159 15.88 -22.52 -0.83
N GLU A 160 15.97 -21.23 -0.51
CA GLU A 160 16.13 -20.71 0.86
C GLU A 160 14.82 -20.28 1.53
N SER A 161 13.67 -20.41 0.84
CA SER A 161 12.42 -19.82 1.32
C SER A 161 11.48 -20.84 1.98
N ASP A 162 10.79 -20.38 3.03
CA ASP A 162 9.75 -21.13 3.73
C ASP A 162 8.61 -21.53 2.76
N ASN A 163 8.38 -22.83 2.59
CA ASN A 163 7.46 -23.37 1.60
C ASN A 163 5.98 -23.33 2.04
N ARG A 164 5.68 -22.62 3.14
CA ARG A 164 4.31 -22.40 3.61
C ARG A 164 3.54 -21.47 2.65
N PRO A 165 2.31 -21.84 2.24
CA PRO A 165 1.49 -21.03 1.33
C PRO A 165 1.02 -19.72 1.96
N VAL A 166 1.02 -19.65 3.30
CA VAL A 166 0.65 -18.46 4.07
C VAL A 166 1.81 -18.03 4.95
N ARG A 167 2.04 -16.71 4.99
CA ARG A 167 3.01 -16.08 5.88
C ARG A 167 2.36 -14.92 6.62
N SER A 168 2.59 -14.87 7.93
CA SER A 168 2.20 -13.74 8.77
C SER A 168 3.30 -12.69 8.72
N VAL A 169 2.96 -11.47 8.33
CA VAL A 169 3.90 -10.36 8.24
C VAL A 169 3.29 -9.07 8.78
N GLU A 170 4.16 -8.16 9.20
CA GLU A 170 3.76 -6.83 9.66
C GLU A 170 3.24 -6.01 8.49
N LYS A 171 2.01 -5.51 8.60
CA LYS A 171 1.45 -4.61 7.61
C LYS A 171 1.76 -3.16 7.98
N PRO A 172 2.33 -2.36 7.05
CA PRO A 172 2.56 -0.94 7.30
C PRO A 172 1.26 -0.21 7.65
N LEU A 173 1.33 0.62 8.69
CA LEU A 173 0.27 1.51 9.15
C LEU A 173 0.48 2.91 8.59
N SER A 174 -0.59 3.70 8.49
CA SER A 174 -0.47 5.13 8.20
C SER A 174 0.09 5.86 9.42
N ILE A 175 0.85 6.94 9.22
CA ILE A 175 1.35 7.78 10.32
C ILE A 175 0.22 8.46 11.13
N ALA A 176 -0.96 8.62 10.54
CA ALA A 176 -2.11 9.19 11.22
C ALA A 176 -2.86 8.20 12.13
N SER A 177 -2.57 6.90 11.99
CA SER A 177 -3.32 5.80 12.62
C SER A 177 -2.74 5.33 13.94
#